data_AF-A0A969XZN6-F1
#
_entry.id   AF-A0A969XZN6-F1
#
_cell.length_a   1.000
_cell.length_b   1.000
_cell.length_c   1.000
_cell.angle_alpha   90.00
_cell.angle_beta   90.00
_cell.angle_gamma   90.00
#
_symmetry.space_group_name_H-M   'P 1'
#
loop_
_entity.id
_entity.type
_entity.pdbx_description
1 polymer ?
#
loop_
_entity_poly.entity_id
_entity_poly.type
_entity_poly.pdbx_seq_one_letter_code
_entity_poly.pdbx_strand_id
1 'polypeptide(L)'
;MPRHKGFTLMEIILVVVIIGMLAVIVMQNMDGVMNKARTSTAKSELATLHAALKRYEAEAAAYPTTAEGLEALVTKPASWPQDVTWQRFLDRRSVPKDPWKQPYVYRCPGTLNTDSYDLLCAGPDRTEDTDDDIDITE
;
A
#
# COMPACT_ATOMS: atom_id res chain seq x y z
N MET A 1 -13.10 60.62 -30.16
CA MET A 1 -12.08 59.86 -29.38
C MET A 1 -12.81 59.06 -28.31
N PRO A 2 -12.78 57.71 -28.35
CA PRO A 2 -13.47 56.91 -27.35
C PRO A 2 -12.77 57.09 -25.99
N ARG A 3 -13.53 57.44 -24.94
CA ARG A 3 -13.00 57.51 -23.58
C ARG A 3 -12.73 56.09 -23.11
N HIS A 4 -11.46 55.75 -22.89
CA HIS A 4 -11.11 54.53 -22.18
C HIS A 4 -11.68 54.62 -20.75
N LYS A 5 -12.67 53.79 -20.45
CA LYS A 5 -13.15 53.60 -19.07
C LYS A 5 -12.05 52.83 -18.33
N GLY A 6 -11.41 53.49 -17.37
CA GLY A 6 -10.49 52.84 -16.44
C GLY A 6 -11.26 51.98 -15.44
N PHE A 7 -10.63 50.90 -14.97
CA PHE A 7 -11.17 50.07 -13.91
C PHE A 7 -11.36 50.87 -12.62
N THR A 8 -12.43 50.59 -11.89
CA THR A 8 -12.66 51.19 -10.57
C THR A 8 -12.02 50.35 -9.47
N LEU A 9 -11.60 51.00 -8.38
CA LEU A 9 -11.09 50.32 -7.18
C LEU A 9 -12.08 49.28 -6.63
N MET A 10 -13.38 49.59 -6.68
CA MET A 10 -14.45 48.68 -6.22
C MET A 10 -14.50 47.38 -7.03
N GLU A 11 -14.21 47.44 -8.32
CA GLU A 11 -14.24 46.30 -9.22
C GLU A 11 -13.07 45.35 -8.95
N ILE A 12 -11.89 45.88 -8.66
CA ILE A 12 -10.74 45.09 -8.22
C ILE A 12 -11.00 44.43 -6.86
N ILE A 13 -11.59 45.17 -5.90
CA ILE A 13 -11.91 44.63 -4.57
C ILE A 13 -12.90 43.46 -4.68
N LEU A 14 -13.96 43.62 -5.48
CA LEU A 14 -14.95 42.55 -5.67
C LEU A 14 -14.31 41.29 -6.27
N VAL A 15 -13.42 41.44 -7.24
CA VAL A 15 -12.71 40.31 -7.88
C VAL A 15 -11.81 39.59 -6.87
N VAL A 16 -11.04 40.33 -6.05
CA VAL A 16 -10.16 39.72 -5.02
C VAL A 16 -10.97 39.00 -3.95
N VAL A 17 -12.14 39.53 -3.57
CA VAL A 17 -13.05 38.87 -2.62
C VAL A 17 -13.59 37.56 -3.19
N ILE A 18 -14.04 37.54 -4.45
CA ILE A 18 -14.54 36.32 -5.10
C ILE A 18 -13.42 35.28 -5.25
N ILE A 19 -12.21 35.70 -5.68
CA ILE A 19 -11.05 34.79 -5.78
C ILE A 19 -10.66 34.23 -4.42
N GLY A 20 -10.64 35.07 -3.37
CA GLY A 20 -10.35 34.65 -2.00
C GLY A 20 -11.35 33.61 -1.48
N MET A 21 -12.64 33.79 -1.79
CA MET A 21 -13.69 32.85 -1.41
C MET A 21 -13.57 31.51 -2.17
N LEU A 22 -13.30 31.56 -3.48
CA LEU A 22 -13.12 30.35 -4.30
C LEU A 22 -11.88 29.56 -3.89
N ALA A 23 -10.79 30.22 -3.50
CA ALA A 23 -9.55 29.57 -3.07
C ALA A 23 -9.75 28.65 -1.84
N VAL A 24 -10.68 28.99 -0.93
CA VAL A 24 -11.00 28.19 0.27
C VAL A 24 -11.73 26.88 -0.08
N ILE A 25 -12.49 26.85 -1.18
CA ILE A 25 -13.34 25.69 -1.54
C ILE A 25 -12.53 24.58 -2.24
N VAL A 26 -11.45 24.94 -2.94
CA VAL A 26 -10.71 24.00 -3.82
C VAL A 26 -9.90 22.95 -3.04
N MET A 27 -9.53 23.20 -1.78
CA MET A 27 -8.62 22.30 -1.03
C MET A 27 -9.25 20.99 -0.55
N GLN A 28 -10.58 20.87 -0.46
CA GLN A 28 -11.20 19.86 0.41
C GLN A 28 -11.40 18.44 -0.18
N ASN A 29 -11.08 18.19 -1.46
CA ASN A 29 -11.52 16.96 -2.15
C ASN A 29 -10.43 15.94 -2.55
N MET A 30 -9.18 16.08 -2.08
CA MET A 30 -8.07 15.24 -2.58
C MET A 30 -7.83 13.93 -1.80
N ASP A 31 -8.24 13.85 -0.54
CA ASP A 31 -7.81 12.75 0.35
C ASP A 31 -8.51 11.41 0.04
N GLY A 32 -9.79 11.43 -0.33
CA GLY A 32 -10.56 10.21 -0.58
C GLY A 32 -10.11 9.44 -1.84
N VAL A 33 -9.69 10.15 -2.89
CA VAL A 33 -9.21 9.53 -4.14
C VAL A 33 -7.83 8.90 -3.93
N MET A 34 -6.96 9.60 -3.19
CA MET A 34 -5.63 9.10 -2.87
C MET A 34 -5.69 7.84 -2.01
N ASN A 35 -6.56 7.79 -1.00
CA ASN A 35 -6.72 6.60 -0.17
C ASN A 35 -7.23 5.41 -0.96
N LYS A 36 -8.19 5.58 -1.86
CA LYS A 36 -8.65 4.48 -2.75
C LYS A 36 -7.54 3.96 -3.67
N ALA A 37 -6.71 4.86 -4.21
CA ALA A 37 -5.58 4.45 -5.03
C ALA A 37 -4.53 3.66 -4.20
N ARG A 38 -4.28 4.10 -2.97
CA ARG A 38 -3.39 3.40 -2.02
C ARG A 38 -3.95 2.02 -1.67
N THR A 39 -5.20 1.91 -1.24
CA THR A 39 -5.80 0.61 -0.89
C THR A 39 -5.77 -0.38 -2.07
N SER A 40 -6.08 0.08 -3.28
CA SER A 40 -5.95 -0.73 -4.50
C SER A 40 -4.51 -1.21 -4.75
N THR A 41 -3.54 -0.31 -4.56
CA THR A 41 -2.11 -0.67 -4.67
C THR A 41 -1.72 -1.70 -3.62
N ALA A 42 -2.14 -1.53 -2.36
CA ALA A 42 -1.88 -2.46 -1.29
C ALA A 42 -2.43 -3.86 -1.62
N LYS A 43 -3.68 -3.95 -2.11
CA LYS A 43 -4.29 -5.22 -2.54
C LYS A 43 -3.53 -5.90 -3.67
N SER A 44 -3.09 -5.14 -4.67
CA SER A 44 -2.29 -5.66 -5.79
C SER A 44 -0.95 -6.23 -5.33
N GLU A 45 -0.27 -5.54 -4.42
CA GLU A 45 1.00 -5.98 -3.84
C GLU A 45 0.81 -7.21 -2.95
N LEU A 46 -0.22 -7.23 -2.10
CA LEU A 46 -0.57 -8.39 -1.29
C LEU A 46 -0.86 -9.63 -2.16
N ALA A 47 -1.59 -9.47 -3.28
CA ALA A 47 -1.83 -10.57 -4.21
C ALA A 47 -0.53 -11.09 -4.86
N THR A 48 0.42 -10.19 -5.15
CA THR A 48 1.74 -10.56 -5.67
C THR A 48 2.55 -11.34 -4.64
N LEU A 49 2.56 -10.88 -3.39
CA LEU A 49 3.20 -11.58 -2.27
C LEU A 49 2.55 -12.93 -2.00
N HIS A 50 1.23 -13.02 -2.02
CA HIS A 50 0.50 -14.28 -1.87
C HIS A 50 0.87 -15.30 -2.95
N ALA A 51 0.92 -14.87 -4.22
CA ALA A 51 1.34 -15.73 -5.32
C ALA A 51 2.79 -16.20 -5.17
N ALA A 52 3.69 -15.33 -4.70
CA ALA A 52 5.08 -15.69 -4.42
C ALA A 52 5.18 -16.71 -3.29
N LEU A 53 4.42 -16.54 -2.21
CA LEU A 53 4.35 -17.48 -1.09
C LEU A 53 3.82 -18.85 -1.52
N LYS A 54 2.78 -18.90 -2.37
CA LYS A 54 2.28 -20.16 -2.93
C LYS A 54 3.31 -20.89 -3.79
N ARG A 55 4.11 -20.16 -4.57
CA ARG A 55 5.22 -20.75 -5.34
C ARG A 55 6.33 -21.26 -4.42
N TYR A 56 6.65 -20.50 -3.36
CA TYR A 56 7.59 -20.92 -2.33
C TYR A 56 7.13 -22.24 -1.70
N GLU A 57 5.87 -22.33 -1.27
CA GLU A 57 5.30 -23.55 -0.70
C GLU A 57 5.34 -24.72 -1.70
N ALA A 58 5.02 -24.49 -2.97
CA ALA A 58 5.04 -25.55 -3.98
C ALA A 58 6.44 -26.16 -4.18
N GLU A 59 7.51 -25.41 -3.93
CA GLU A 59 8.90 -25.87 -4.06
C GLU A 59 9.49 -26.37 -2.74
N ALA A 60 9.22 -25.69 -1.63
CA ALA A 60 9.75 -26.02 -0.31
C ALA A 60 8.88 -27.01 0.49
N ALA A 61 7.68 -27.30 0.00
CA ALA A 61 6.61 -28.02 0.70
C ALA A 61 6.16 -27.37 2.03
N ALA A 62 6.55 -26.12 2.28
CA ALA A 62 6.22 -25.36 3.48
C ALA A 62 6.30 -23.86 3.19
N TYR A 63 5.56 -23.06 3.95
CA TYR A 63 5.70 -21.60 3.94
C TYR A 63 6.93 -21.14 4.75
N PRO A 64 7.48 -19.94 4.48
CA PRO A 64 8.51 -19.35 5.33
C PRO A 64 8.05 -19.22 6.78
N THR A 65 8.96 -19.39 7.73
CA THR A 65 8.61 -19.14 9.14
C THR A 65 8.45 -17.65 9.40
N THR A 66 7.74 -17.28 10.48
CA THR A 66 7.63 -15.87 10.90
C THR A 66 9.00 -15.21 11.13
N ALA A 67 10.01 -15.98 11.55
CA ALA A 67 11.38 -15.48 11.75
C ALA A 67 12.12 -15.18 10.44
N GLU A 68 11.81 -15.91 9.38
CA GLU A 68 12.37 -15.67 8.04
C GLU A 68 11.58 -14.58 7.30
N GLY A 69 10.27 -14.56 7.54
CA GLY A 69 9.35 -13.58 7.00
C GLY A 69 9.31 -13.57 5.46
N LEU A 70 8.88 -12.44 4.91
CA LEU A 70 8.82 -12.23 3.46
C LEU A 70 10.20 -12.14 2.80
N GLU A 71 11.28 -11.98 3.58
CA GLU A 71 12.65 -11.94 3.06
C GLU A 71 13.08 -13.28 2.46
N ALA A 72 12.47 -14.40 2.88
CA ALA A 72 12.67 -15.72 2.28
C ALA A 72 12.30 -15.77 0.78
N LEU A 73 11.45 -14.84 0.31
CA LEU A 73 11.06 -14.72 -1.09
C LEU A 73 12.14 -14.04 -1.95
N VAL A 74 13.07 -13.32 -1.32
CA VAL A 74 14.10 -12.51 -1.98
C VAL A 74 15.50 -13.07 -1.78
N THR A 75 15.73 -13.68 -0.61
CA THR A 75 17.03 -14.25 -0.21
C THR A 75 16.82 -15.68 0.24
N LYS A 76 17.74 -16.58 -0.13
CA LYS A 76 17.69 -17.98 0.27
C LYS A 76 17.71 -18.13 1.80
N PRO A 77 16.66 -18.68 2.43
CA PRO A 77 16.67 -18.94 3.86
C PRO A 77 17.54 -20.16 4.20
N ALA A 78 18.01 -20.22 5.45
CA ALA A 78 18.82 -21.33 5.93
C ALA A 78 18.01 -22.65 6.06
N SER A 79 16.69 -22.55 6.24
CA SER A 79 15.77 -23.71 6.30
C SER A 79 15.45 -24.32 4.93
N TRP A 80 15.92 -23.71 3.83
CA TRP A 80 15.57 -24.15 2.48
C TRP A 80 16.06 -25.59 2.19
N PRO A 81 15.24 -26.45 1.56
CA PRO A 81 15.63 -27.81 1.22
C PRO A 81 16.93 -27.89 0.41
N GLN A 82 17.84 -28.79 0.78
CA GLN A 82 19.16 -28.90 0.14
C GLN A 82 19.11 -29.51 -1.26
N ASP A 83 18.08 -30.31 -1.52
CA ASP A 83 17.82 -31.04 -2.76
C ASP A 83 17.09 -30.19 -3.82
N VAL A 84 16.54 -29.03 -3.43
CA VAL A 84 15.82 -28.12 -4.34
C VAL A 84 16.67 -26.88 -4.62
N THR A 85 16.82 -26.52 -5.89
CA THR A 85 17.52 -25.28 -6.27
C THR A 85 16.65 -24.07 -5.89
N TRP A 86 17.09 -23.31 -4.90
CA TRP A 86 16.42 -22.06 -4.53
C TRP A 86 16.49 -21.07 -5.70
N GLN A 87 15.35 -20.45 -5.98
CA GLN A 87 15.24 -19.30 -6.86
C GLN A 87 14.52 -18.16 -6.15
N ARG A 88 14.64 -16.97 -6.72
CA ARG A 88 13.98 -15.79 -6.17
C ARG A 88 12.50 -15.79 -6.55
N PHE A 89 11.61 -15.63 -5.57
CA PHE A 89 10.16 -15.68 -5.76
C PHE A 89 9.52 -14.31 -6.04
N LEU A 90 10.28 -13.23 -5.85
CA LEU A 90 9.91 -11.87 -6.24
C LEU A 90 10.83 -11.33 -7.33
N ASP A 91 10.26 -10.65 -8.33
CA ASP A 91 11.06 -9.99 -9.37
C ASP A 91 11.94 -8.87 -8.80
N ARG A 92 11.50 -8.29 -7.69
CA ARG A 92 12.18 -7.21 -6.96
C ARG A 92 13.35 -7.75 -6.13
N ARG A 93 14.31 -6.87 -5.82
CA ARG A 93 15.49 -7.20 -5.00
C ARG A 93 15.28 -7.04 -3.49
N SER A 94 14.08 -6.62 -3.09
CA SER A 94 13.68 -6.45 -1.70
C SER A 94 12.17 -6.59 -1.62
N VAL A 95 11.68 -6.92 -0.42
CA VAL A 95 10.24 -6.92 -0.13
C VAL A 95 9.72 -5.48 -0.30
N PRO A 96 8.64 -5.26 -1.08
CA PRO A 96 8.05 -3.93 -1.21
C PRO A 96 7.46 -3.49 0.12
N LYS A 97 7.46 -2.18 0.35
CA LYS A 97 6.69 -1.57 1.44
C LYS A 97 5.28 -1.25 0.94
N ASP A 98 4.35 -1.18 1.86
CA ASP A 98 2.99 -0.77 1.57
C ASP A 98 2.91 0.71 1.12
N PRO A 99 1.73 1.18 0.64
CA PRO A 99 1.52 2.57 0.24
C PRO A 99 1.68 3.61 1.36
N TRP A 100 1.63 3.18 2.62
CA TRP A 100 1.83 4.02 3.82
C TRP A 100 3.26 3.91 4.38
N LYS A 101 4.17 3.25 3.63
CA LYS A 101 5.59 3.03 3.90
C LYS A 101 5.88 2.10 5.09
N GLN A 102 4.89 1.31 5.52
CA GLN A 102 5.06 0.24 6.48
C GLN A 102 5.45 -1.07 5.78
N PRO A 103 6.17 -1.98 6.46
CA PRO A 103 6.32 -3.34 5.97
C PRO A 103 4.98 -4.07 6.02
N TYR A 104 4.79 -5.00 5.08
CA TYR A 104 3.68 -5.95 5.17
C TYR A 104 3.88 -6.89 6.37
N VAL A 105 2.78 -7.22 7.02
CA VAL A 105 2.79 -8.11 8.19
C VAL A 105 2.57 -9.53 7.69
N TYR A 106 3.47 -10.42 8.07
CA TYR A 106 3.44 -11.82 7.72
C TYR A 106 3.60 -12.69 8.96
N ARG A 107 2.71 -13.67 9.16
CA ARG A 107 2.76 -14.60 10.29
C ARG A 107 2.47 -16.01 9.83
N CYS A 108 3.36 -16.93 10.18
CA CYS A 108 3.22 -18.37 9.91
C CYS A 108 3.69 -19.18 11.13
N PRO A 109 2.81 -19.99 11.75
CA PRO A 109 1.39 -20.17 11.43
C PRO A 109 0.56 -18.90 11.65
N GLY A 110 -0.53 -18.74 10.91
CA GLY A 110 -1.43 -17.59 11.02
C GLY A 110 -2.18 -17.57 12.38
N THR A 111 -2.42 -16.35 12.87
CA THR A 111 -3.32 -16.07 14.00
C THR A 111 -4.78 -16.15 13.58
N LEU A 112 -5.12 -15.60 12.41
CA LEU A 112 -6.45 -15.71 11.79
C LEU A 112 -6.59 -17.04 11.06
N ASN A 113 -5.56 -17.43 10.29
CA ASN A 113 -5.54 -18.66 9.52
C ASN A 113 -4.59 -19.69 10.12
N THR A 114 -5.10 -20.48 11.08
CA THR A 114 -4.29 -21.47 11.82
C THR A 114 -3.69 -22.55 10.91
N ASP A 115 -4.37 -22.88 9.80
CA ASP A 115 -3.92 -23.90 8.84
C ASP A 115 -2.93 -23.36 7.79
N SER A 116 -2.67 -22.06 7.77
CA SER A 116 -1.77 -21.44 6.79
C SER A 116 -0.99 -20.25 7.38
N TYR A 117 -1.04 -19.09 6.72
CA TYR A 117 -0.34 -17.88 7.12
C TYR A 117 -1.29 -16.69 7.05
N ASP A 118 -0.96 -15.66 7.83
CA ASP A 118 -1.59 -14.36 7.70
C ASP A 118 -0.67 -13.43 6.91
N LEU A 119 -1.26 -12.67 5.99
CA LEU A 119 -0.59 -11.64 5.22
C LEU A 119 -1.50 -10.43 5.12
N LEU A 120 -1.11 -9.35 5.81
CA LEU A 120 -1.92 -8.15 5.95
C LEU A 120 -1.11 -6.86 5.81
N CYS A 121 -1.83 -5.78 5.56
CA CYS A 121 -1.35 -4.42 5.49
C CYS A 121 -2.10 -3.60 6.55
N ALA A 122 -1.36 -2.94 7.45
CA ALA A 122 -1.87 -2.15 8.58
C ALA A 122 -2.63 -0.86 8.19
N GLY A 123 -3.04 -0.75 6.92
CA GLY A 123 -3.84 0.37 6.44
C GLY A 123 -3.28 1.79 6.64
N PRO A 124 -4.14 2.81 6.47
CA PRO A 124 -3.85 4.21 6.76
C PRO A 124 -3.38 4.52 8.18
N ASP A 125 -3.91 3.83 9.18
CA ASP A 125 -3.63 4.12 10.59
C ASP A 125 -2.30 3.53 11.08
N ARG A 126 -1.74 2.56 10.32
CA ARG A 126 -0.47 1.87 10.56
C ARG A 126 -0.47 1.03 11.85
N THR A 127 -1.64 0.66 12.32
CA THR A 127 -1.86 -0.17 13.49
C THR A 127 -2.38 -1.51 12.99
N GLU A 128 -1.84 -2.60 13.52
CA GLU A 128 -2.38 -3.94 13.22
C GLU A 128 -3.64 -4.19 14.04
N ASP A 129 -4.51 -5.06 13.56
CA ASP A 129 -5.75 -5.51 14.23
C ASP A 129 -6.80 -4.40 14.36
N THR A 130 -6.93 -3.59 13.30
CA THR A 130 -7.89 -2.49 13.19
C THR A 130 -8.80 -2.67 11.97
N ASP A 131 -9.94 -1.97 11.96
CA ASP A 131 -10.95 -2.07 10.90
C ASP A 131 -10.44 -1.66 9.50
N ASP A 132 -9.30 -0.97 9.41
CA ASP A 132 -8.69 -0.53 8.16
C ASP A 132 -7.60 -1.46 7.63
N ASP A 133 -7.36 -2.58 8.31
CA ASP A 133 -6.48 -3.65 7.84
C ASP A 133 -6.94 -4.19 6.48
N ILE A 134 -5.96 -4.44 5.62
CA ILE A 134 -6.19 -4.99 4.28
C ILE A 134 -5.45 -6.31 4.20
N ASP A 135 -6.19 -7.40 4.07
CA ASP A 135 -5.66 -8.74 3.84
C ASP A 135 -6.13 -9.28 2.47
N ILE A 136 -5.74 -10.51 2.15
CA ILE A 136 -6.16 -11.20 0.92
C ILE A 136 -7.19 -12.29 1.18
N THR A 137 -7.53 -12.51 2.45
CA THR A 137 -8.46 -13.52 2.91
C THR A 137 -9.88 -12.98 2.79
N GLU A 138 -10.59 -13.40 1.74
CA GLU A 138 -12.06 -13.46 1.78
C GLU A 138 -12.53 -14.65 2.61
#